data_AF-A0A3C1UW76-F1
#
_entry.id   AF-A0A3C1UW76-F1
#
_cell.length_a   1.000
_cell.length_b   1.000
_cell.length_c   1.000
_cell.angle_alpha   90.00
_cell.angle_beta   90.00
_cell.angle_gamma   90.00
#
_symmetry.space_group_name_H-M   'P 1'
#
loop_
_entity.id
_entity.type
_entity.pdbx_description
1 polymer ?
#
loop_
_entity_poly.entity_id
_entity_poly.type
_entity_poly.pdbx_seq_one_letter_code
_entity_poly.pdbx_strand_id
1 'polypeptide(L)'
;MAFQIGFSAVKFDNSETNDIYTAAEHPVQPRKSVVQVYFSKRNMTLSYYNDRFDLHQNDMVYVEGKLEGLLGRVVEVNYNFKIKVSDYKRVISVVNTDVNGRFFMAGSHFVTFDSKALPAEKAITWFRAPYKEEDEFVSGSDDTAFCLDDLSGMKVSSAIAERGGAYYRENKVRYLSIDGTRGYAIVEGTQAYEVEFVYQNNQISGLVCSCFCAYNCKHEFAAILQLKETLEIISKDYAAEYERSGYFAAVDKGTLFSFAVDGRKNGSFTL
;
A
#
# COMPACT_ATOMS: atom_id res chain seq x y z
N MET A 1 4.21 65.02 -1.02
CA MET A 1 3.39 64.45 0.08
C MET A 1 4.05 63.14 0.47
N ALA A 2 4.56 63.10 1.68
CA ALA A 2 5.49 62.07 2.17
C ALA A 2 4.74 60.80 2.58
N PHE A 3 5.21 59.64 2.12
CA PHE A 3 4.86 58.35 2.71
C PHE A 3 5.88 58.03 3.80
N GLN A 4 5.41 57.97 5.05
CA GLN A 4 6.21 57.55 6.20
C GLN A 4 6.53 56.06 6.11
N ILE A 5 7.81 55.74 6.10
CA ILE A 5 8.34 54.39 6.30
C ILE A 5 8.43 54.17 7.81
N GLY A 6 7.54 53.32 8.34
CA GLY A 6 7.62 52.85 9.72
C GLY A 6 8.44 51.57 9.81
N PHE A 7 9.74 51.68 10.13
CA PHE A 7 10.50 50.56 10.64
C PHE A 7 10.13 50.33 12.10
N SER A 8 9.55 49.17 12.40
CA SER A 8 9.46 48.65 13.78
C SER A 8 10.25 47.35 13.84
N ALA A 9 11.41 47.41 14.48
CA ALA A 9 12.16 46.24 14.89
C ALA A 9 11.47 45.63 16.12
N VAL A 10 10.94 44.41 15.99
CA VAL A 10 10.55 43.61 17.14
C VAL A 10 11.17 42.21 17.00
N LYS A 11 12.10 42.00 17.93
CA LYS A 11 12.80 40.81 18.40
C LYS A 11 12.33 39.45 17.86
N PHE A 12 13.33 38.67 17.42
CA PHE A 12 13.29 37.21 17.44
C PHE A 12 12.96 36.75 18.87
N ASP A 13 11.80 36.13 19.04
CA ASP A 13 11.57 35.20 20.13
C ASP A 13 11.35 33.81 19.52
N ASN A 14 12.16 32.90 20.01
CA ASN A 14 12.25 31.51 19.63
C ASN A 14 11.10 30.77 20.32
N SER A 15 10.04 30.43 19.61
CA SER A 15 9.05 29.47 20.10
C SER A 15 8.70 28.48 19.00
N GLU A 16 9.20 27.26 19.18
CA GLU A 16 8.83 26.06 18.46
C GLU A 16 7.30 25.89 18.45
N THR A 17 6.64 26.17 17.33
CA THR A 17 5.26 25.75 17.08
C THR A 17 5.30 24.41 16.38
N ASN A 18 5.20 23.35 17.19
CA ASN A 18 4.73 22.04 16.75
C ASN A 18 3.28 22.18 16.24
N ASP A 19 3.13 22.56 14.97
CA ASP A 19 1.86 22.46 14.28
C ASP A 19 1.61 20.98 13.95
N ILE A 20 1.08 20.26 14.92
CA ILE A 20 0.41 18.99 14.70
C ILE A 20 -0.86 19.32 13.91
N TYR A 21 -0.76 19.31 12.59
CA TYR A 21 -1.91 19.27 11.69
C TYR A 21 -2.65 17.95 11.90
N THR A 22 -3.48 17.92 12.95
CA THR A 22 -4.48 16.88 13.12
C THR A 22 -5.62 17.28 12.18
N ALA A 23 -5.58 16.81 10.94
CA ALA A 23 -6.73 16.91 10.05
C ALA A 23 -7.85 16.09 10.70
N ALA A 24 -8.86 16.78 11.25
CA ALA A 24 -10.05 16.14 11.76
C ALA A 24 -10.76 15.43 10.60
N GLU A 25 -10.76 14.10 10.61
CA GLU A 25 -11.56 13.27 9.72
C GLU A 25 -13.04 13.50 10.06
N HIS A 26 -13.67 14.46 9.40
CA HIS A 26 -15.13 14.49 9.32
C HIS A 26 -15.59 13.23 8.58
N PRO A 27 -16.59 12.48 9.09
CA PRO A 27 -17.15 11.36 8.35
C PRO A 27 -17.76 11.91 7.06
N VAL A 28 -17.08 11.63 5.95
CA VAL A 28 -17.49 12.05 4.62
C VAL A 28 -18.83 11.37 4.31
N GLN A 29 -19.92 12.16 4.33
CA GLN A 29 -21.26 11.64 4.09
C GLN A 29 -21.34 11.14 2.65
N PRO A 30 -21.80 9.89 2.42
CA PRO A 30 -22.01 9.35 1.08
C PRO A 30 -22.83 10.30 0.19
N ARG A 31 -22.36 10.56 -1.03
CA ARG A 31 -23.05 11.44 -1.98
C ARG A 31 -23.33 10.70 -3.28
N LYS A 32 -24.61 10.58 -3.63
CA LYS A 32 -25.04 9.93 -4.87
C LYS A 32 -24.45 10.64 -6.09
N SER A 33 -23.84 9.88 -6.99
CA SER A 33 -23.23 10.39 -8.21
C SER A 33 -23.29 9.37 -9.35
N VAL A 34 -23.22 9.86 -10.59
CA VAL A 34 -22.79 9.05 -11.74
C VAL A 34 -21.37 9.48 -12.05
N VAL A 35 -20.45 8.53 -12.06
CA VAL A 35 -19.02 8.77 -12.29
C VAL A 35 -18.56 8.12 -13.57
N GLN A 36 -17.63 8.79 -14.26
CA GLN A 36 -16.86 8.19 -15.33
C GLN A 36 -15.54 7.67 -14.75
N VAL A 37 -15.26 6.38 -14.98
CA VAL A 37 -14.08 5.70 -14.45
C VAL A 37 -13.23 5.20 -15.61
N TYR A 38 -11.97 5.63 -15.65
CA TYR A 38 -10.97 5.21 -16.63
C TYR A 38 -10.18 4.00 -16.11
N PHE A 39 -10.04 2.96 -16.94
CA PHE A 39 -9.27 1.75 -16.65
C PHE A 39 -8.07 1.65 -17.56
N SER A 40 -6.87 1.92 -17.03
CA SER A 40 -5.62 1.92 -17.81
C SER A 40 -5.35 0.59 -18.51
N LYS A 41 -5.57 -0.54 -17.82
CA LYS A 41 -5.36 -1.90 -18.38
C LYS A 41 -6.23 -2.22 -19.60
N ARG A 42 -7.35 -1.53 -19.79
CA ARG A 42 -8.27 -1.71 -20.93
C ARG A 42 -8.33 -0.49 -21.84
N ASN A 43 -7.66 0.60 -21.46
CA ASN A 43 -7.68 1.91 -22.10
C ASN A 43 -9.11 2.38 -22.47
N MET A 44 -10.02 2.34 -21.50
CA MET A 44 -11.41 2.74 -21.71
C MET A 44 -11.99 3.47 -20.49
N THR A 45 -12.98 4.31 -20.75
CA THR A 45 -13.76 5.02 -19.72
C THR A 45 -15.20 4.52 -19.76
N LEU A 46 -15.74 4.14 -18.61
CA LEU A 46 -17.11 3.65 -18.47
C LEU A 46 -17.85 4.39 -17.34
N SER A 47 -19.17 4.44 -17.43
CA SER A 47 -20.02 5.11 -16.43
C SER A 47 -20.52 4.14 -15.37
N TYR A 48 -20.44 4.56 -14.10
CA TYR A 48 -20.90 3.80 -12.95
C TYR A 48 -21.78 4.66 -12.05
N TYR A 49 -22.72 4.02 -11.37
CA TYR A 49 -23.49 4.65 -10.32
C TYR A 49 -22.78 4.49 -8.97
N ASN A 50 -22.79 5.54 -8.16
CA ASN A 50 -22.29 5.52 -6.81
C ASN A 50 -23.35 6.08 -5.86
N ASP A 51 -23.55 5.39 -4.74
CA ASP A 51 -24.42 5.82 -3.64
C ASP A 51 -23.82 5.61 -2.25
N ARG A 52 -22.54 5.22 -2.20
CA ARG A 52 -21.84 4.82 -0.97
C ARG A 52 -20.68 5.73 -0.58
N PHE A 53 -20.15 6.51 -1.53
CA PHE A 53 -18.94 7.32 -1.33
C PHE A 53 -19.18 8.76 -1.78
N ASP A 54 -18.43 9.72 -1.26
CA ASP A 54 -18.35 11.06 -1.85
C ASP A 54 -17.14 11.10 -2.80
N LEU A 55 -17.39 10.72 -4.05
CA LEU A 55 -16.33 10.57 -5.05
C LEU A 55 -15.93 11.91 -5.63
N HIS A 56 -14.62 12.08 -5.81
CA HIS A 56 -13.98 13.22 -6.44
C HIS A 56 -13.16 12.79 -7.65
N GLN A 57 -12.83 13.76 -8.50
CA GLN A 57 -11.93 13.51 -9.61
C GLN A 57 -10.55 13.07 -9.09
N ASN A 58 -9.97 12.07 -9.76
CA ASN A 58 -8.74 11.36 -9.41
C ASN A 58 -8.85 10.30 -8.31
N ASP A 59 -10.02 10.12 -7.69
CA ASP A 59 -10.22 9.00 -6.78
C ASP A 59 -9.97 7.68 -7.51
N MET A 60 -9.28 6.78 -6.83
CA MET A 60 -9.03 5.42 -7.32
C MET A 60 -10.09 4.49 -6.75
N VAL A 61 -10.72 3.68 -7.60
CA VAL A 61 -11.92 2.92 -7.24
C VAL A 61 -11.93 1.53 -7.86
N TYR A 62 -12.65 0.61 -7.22
CA TYR A 62 -13.07 -0.65 -7.81
C TYR A 62 -14.57 -0.62 -8.10
N VAL A 63 -14.99 -1.40 -9.10
CA VAL A 63 -16.36 -1.41 -9.62
C VAL A 63 -16.90 -2.82 -9.78
N GLU A 64 -18.23 -2.96 -9.80
CA GLU A 64 -18.93 -4.19 -10.17
C GLU A 64 -18.84 -4.48 -11.69
N GLY A 65 -18.94 -5.76 -12.03
CA GLY A 65 -19.20 -6.21 -13.40
C GLY A 65 -17.94 -6.68 -14.13
N LYS A 66 -17.87 -6.48 -15.45
CA LYS A 66 -16.82 -7.10 -16.28
C LYS A 66 -15.40 -6.59 -16.00
N LEU A 67 -15.28 -5.42 -15.36
CA LEU A 67 -14.00 -4.82 -14.97
C LEU A 67 -13.77 -4.93 -13.46
N GLU A 68 -14.52 -5.78 -12.77
CA GLU A 68 -14.30 -6.08 -11.37
C GLU A 68 -12.88 -6.61 -11.13
N GLY A 69 -12.29 -6.21 -10.01
CA GLY A 69 -10.88 -6.48 -9.70
C GLY A 69 -9.88 -5.56 -10.41
N LEU A 70 -10.28 -4.79 -11.42
CA LEU A 70 -9.41 -3.79 -12.04
C LEU A 70 -9.54 -2.46 -11.33
N LEU A 71 -8.38 -1.86 -11.02
CA LEU A 71 -8.33 -0.51 -10.47
C LEU A 71 -8.68 0.51 -11.55
N GLY A 72 -9.66 1.37 -11.25
CA GLY A 72 -10.07 2.48 -12.09
C GLY A 72 -9.77 3.83 -11.44
N ARG A 73 -9.67 4.87 -12.26
CA ARG A 73 -9.53 6.26 -11.80
C ARG A 73 -10.75 7.08 -12.21
N VAL A 74 -11.37 7.77 -11.28
CA VAL A 74 -12.50 8.67 -11.54
C VAL A 74 -12.00 9.87 -12.34
N VAL A 75 -12.55 10.07 -13.53
CA VAL A 75 -12.19 11.20 -14.41
C VAL A 75 -13.23 12.31 -14.39
N GLU A 76 -14.48 11.98 -14.12
CA GLU A 76 -15.59 12.94 -14.05
C GLU A 76 -16.64 12.48 -13.03
N VAL A 77 -17.26 13.42 -12.32
CA VAL A 77 -18.31 13.18 -11.34
C VAL A 77 -19.51 14.06 -11.66
N ASN A 78 -20.67 13.44 -11.86
CA ASN A 78 -21.93 14.14 -12.07
C ASN A 78 -22.89 13.89 -10.90
N TYR A 79 -23.26 14.96 -10.18
CA TYR A 79 -24.24 14.92 -9.10
C TYR A 79 -25.68 15.27 -9.54
N ASN A 80 -25.85 15.75 -10.78
CA ASN A 80 -27.13 16.14 -11.37
C ASN A 80 -27.50 15.14 -12.48
N PHE A 81 -28.15 14.04 -12.11
CA PHE A 81 -28.44 12.95 -13.04
C PHE A 81 -29.84 12.35 -12.83
N LYS A 82 -30.38 11.75 -13.89
CA LYS A 82 -31.56 10.89 -13.84
C LYS A 82 -31.23 9.62 -14.63
N ILE A 83 -31.05 8.52 -13.91
CA ILE A 83 -30.73 7.21 -14.49
C ILE A 83 -31.73 6.15 -14.03
N LYS A 84 -31.82 5.06 -14.77
CA LYS A 84 -32.46 3.83 -14.30
C LYS A 84 -31.38 2.96 -13.66
N VAL A 85 -31.44 2.74 -12.34
CA VAL A 85 -30.38 2.06 -11.58
C VAL A 85 -30.06 0.66 -12.12
N SER A 86 -31.03 -0.06 -12.67
CA SER A 86 -30.81 -1.38 -13.28
C SER A 86 -29.83 -1.40 -14.45
N ASP A 87 -29.62 -0.25 -15.08
CA ASP A 87 -28.81 -0.14 -16.30
C ASP A 87 -27.33 0.18 -15.98
N TYR A 88 -27.02 0.41 -14.70
CA TYR A 88 -25.68 0.80 -14.24
C TYR A 88 -25.10 -0.21 -13.26
N LYS A 89 -23.80 -0.46 -13.41
CA LYS A 89 -22.99 -1.13 -12.38
C LYS A 89 -22.54 -0.12 -11.34
N ARG A 90 -22.20 -0.61 -10.14
CA ARG A 90 -21.84 0.25 -9.02
C ARG A 90 -20.34 0.36 -8.77
N VAL A 91 -19.93 1.45 -8.15
CA VAL A 91 -18.64 1.56 -7.44
C VAL A 91 -18.74 0.75 -6.15
N ILE A 92 -17.77 -0.13 -5.90
CA ILE A 92 -17.77 -1.03 -4.73
C ILE A 92 -16.83 -0.59 -3.62
N SER A 93 -15.74 0.09 -3.96
CA SER A 93 -14.79 0.62 -2.99
C SER A 93 -13.98 1.78 -3.55
N VAL A 94 -13.47 2.59 -2.64
CA VAL A 94 -12.53 3.68 -2.90
C VAL A 94 -11.21 3.33 -2.23
N VAL A 95 -10.12 3.53 -2.95
CA VAL A 95 -8.76 3.29 -2.47
C VAL A 95 -8.31 4.49 -1.66
N ASN A 96 -7.95 4.25 -0.40
CA ASN A 96 -7.34 5.27 0.43
C ASN A 96 -5.86 5.44 0.04
N THR A 97 -5.55 6.57 -0.58
CA THR A 97 -4.20 6.92 -1.04
C THR A 97 -3.51 7.93 -0.13
N ASP A 98 -4.12 8.29 1.00
CA ASP A 98 -3.55 9.18 2.00
C ASP A 98 -2.43 8.45 2.75
N VAL A 99 -1.23 9.01 2.62
CA VAL A 99 -0.03 8.56 3.31
C VAL A 99 0.53 9.75 4.07
N ASN A 100 0.60 9.62 5.39
CA ASN A 100 1.13 10.63 6.30
C ASN A 100 2.12 9.95 7.23
N GLY A 101 3.38 10.35 7.18
CA GLY A 101 4.41 9.78 8.03
C GLY A 101 5.80 10.01 7.49
N ARG A 102 6.79 9.58 8.26
CA ARG A 102 8.20 9.66 7.85
C ARG A 102 8.60 8.37 7.15
N PHE A 103 9.26 8.54 6.00
CA PHE A 103 9.79 7.45 5.19
C PHE A 103 11.30 7.62 5.03
N PHE A 104 12.03 6.51 5.14
CA PHE A 104 13.48 6.43 5.04
C PHE A 104 13.85 5.65 3.78
N MET A 105 14.93 6.02 3.11
CA MET A 105 15.39 5.28 1.94
C MET A 105 15.99 3.94 2.35
N ALA A 106 15.54 2.84 1.73
CA ALA A 106 16.10 1.51 1.93
C ALA A 106 16.11 0.74 0.60
N GLY A 107 17.22 0.84 -0.14
CA GLY A 107 17.36 0.15 -1.42
C GLY A 107 16.34 0.61 -2.46
N SER A 108 15.57 -0.32 -3.02
CA SER A 108 14.45 -0.05 -3.94
C SER A 108 13.16 0.40 -3.24
N HIS A 109 13.10 0.35 -1.91
CA HIS A 109 11.92 0.69 -1.11
C HIS A 109 12.12 1.95 -0.29
N PHE A 110 11.00 2.48 0.20
CA PHE A 110 10.95 3.35 1.36
C PHE A 110 10.47 2.58 2.57
N VAL A 111 11.08 2.79 3.72
CA VAL A 111 10.68 2.19 4.99
C VAL A 111 10.07 3.24 5.90
N THR A 112 8.97 2.92 6.55
CA THR A 112 8.43 3.68 7.68
C THR A 112 8.37 2.80 8.92
N PHE A 113 8.62 3.40 10.07
CA PHE A 113 8.50 2.75 11.39
C PHE A 113 7.24 3.18 12.14
N ASP A 114 6.37 3.95 11.48
CA ASP A 114 5.05 4.36 12.00
C ASP A 114 3.97 3.45 11.44
N SER A 115 3.32 2.67 12.31
CA SER A 115 2.26 1.73 11.94
C SER A 115 1.01 2.41 11.36
N LYS A 116 0.84 3.71 11.56
CA LYS A 116 -0.29 4.47 11.00
C LYS A 116 0.03 5.04 9.62
N ALA A 117 1.29 5.15 9.24
CA ALA A 117 1.69 5.81 8.00
C ALA A 117 1.22 5.02 6.77
N LEU A 118 1.45 3.71 6.77
CA LEU A 118 1.02 2.83 5.68
C LEU A 118 0.75 1.40 6.20
N PRO A 119 -0.39 1.18 6.89
CA PRO A 119 -0.77 -0.14 7.37
C PRO A 119 -1.08 -1.11 6.21
N ALA A 120 -0.89 -2.40 6.45
CA ALA A 120 -1.04 -3.45 5.44
C ALA A 120 -2.44 -3.47 4.83
N GLU A 121 -3.47 -3.27 5.66
CA GLU A 121 -4.88 -3.24 5.27
C GLU A 121 -5.18 -2.06 4.34
N LYS A 122 -4.43 -0.96 4.44
CA LYS A 122 -4.51 0.15 3.48
C LYS A 122 -3.75 -0.21 2.21
N ALA A 123 -2.51 -0.67 2.33
CA ALA A 123 -1.64 -0.97 1.19
C ALA A 123 -2.25 -2.01 0.24
N ILE A 124 -2.90 -3.05 0.75
CA ILE A 124 -3.51 -4.09 -0.09
C ILE A 124 -4.62 -3.56 -1.00
N THR A 125 -5.36 -2.54 -0.56
CA THR A 125 -6.40 -1.89 -1.38
C THR A 125 -5.86 -1.20 -2.62
N TRP A 126 -4.55 -0.95 -2.69
CA TRP A 126 -3.94 -0.34 -3.88
C TRP A 126 -3.83 -1.33 -5.03
N PHE A 127 -3.77 -2.62 -4.72
CA PHE A 127 -3.44 -3.64 -5.72
C PHE A 127 -4.59 -4.59 -6.05
N ARG A 128 -5.59 -4.68 -5.16
CA ARG A 128 -6.74 -5.57 -5.36
C ARG A 128 -8.04 -5.00 -4.82
N ALA A 129 -9.13 -5.47 -5.42
CA ALA A 129 -10.46 -5.23 -4.89
C ALA A 129 -10.63 -5.94 -3.53
N PRO A 130 -11.53 -5.41 -2.66
CA PRO A 130 -11.92 -6.08 -1.43
C PRO A 130 -12.43 -7.49 -1.70
N TYR A 131 -12.19 -8.38 -0.73
CA TYR A 131 -12.80 -9.70 -0.70
C TYR A 131 -14.32 -9.60 -0.59
N LYS A 132 -15.02 -10.55 -1.21
CA LYS A 132 -16.45 -10.76 -1.03
C LYS A 132 -16.69 -11.55 0.24
N GLU A 133 -17.91 -11.46 0.77
CA GLU A 133 -18.33 -12.25 1.94
C GLU A 133 -18.21 -13.77 1.73
N GLU A 134 -18.23 -14.22 0.48
CA GLU A 134 -18.07 -15.63 0.07
C GLU A 134 -16.61 -16.08 -0.08
N ASP A 135 -15.65 -15.16 -0.03
CA ASP A 135 -14.22 -15.48 -0.16
C ASP A 135 -13.66 -15.96 1.20
N GLU A 136 -13.73 -17.27 1.44
CA GLU A 136 -13.17 -17.90 2.65
C GLU A 136 -11.68 -18.26 2.45
N PHE A 137 -10.84 -17.78 3.37
CA PHE A 137 -9.42 -18.15 3.45
C PHE A 137 -9.17 -19.11 4.59
N VAL A 138 -8.53 -20.23 4.27
CA VAL A 138 -8.05 -21.21 5.25
C VAL A 138 -6.56 -21.34 5.08
N SER A 139 -5.83 -21.06 6.15
CA SER A 139 -4.38 -21.22 6.21
C SER A 139 -4.03 -22.34 7.20
N GLY A 140 -3.03 -23.14 6.85
CA GLY A 140 -2.48 -24.20 7.69
C GLY A 140 -0.98 -24.03 7.85
N SER A 141 -0.43 -24.60 8.91
CA SER A 141 1.00 -24.62 9.21
C SER A 141 1.43 -26.07 9.43
N ASP A 142 2.61 -26.44 8.95
CA ASP A 142 3.26 -27.71 9.30
C ASP A 142 4.20 -27.56 10.53
N ASP A 143 4.14 -26.40 11.18
CA ASP A 143 4.94 -25.98 12.34
C ASP A 143 6.46 -26.04 12.10
N THR A 144 6.86 -26.02 10.82
CA THR A 144 8.26 -25.91 10.45
C THR A 144 8.73 -24.46 10.47
N ALA A 145 10.02 -24.29 10.72
CA ALA A 145 10.70 -23.02 10.65
C ALA A 145 12.04 -23.18 9.91
N PHE A 146 12.50 -22.12 9.28
CA PHE A 146 13.82 -22.06 8.66
C PHE A 146 14.53 -20.74 8.96
N CYS A 147 15.86 -20.78 8.93
CA CYS A 147 16.69 -19.60 9.19
C CYS A 147 16.62 -18.62 8.01
N LEU A 148 16.44 -17.33 8.27
CA LEU A 148 16.44 -16.30 7.22
C LEU A 148 17.79 -16.23 6.47
N ASP A 149 18.89 -16.58 7.15
CA ASP A 149 20.22 -16.62 6.53
C ASP A 149 20.46 -17.87 5.67
N ASP A 150 19.71 -18.95 5.91
CA ASP A 150 19.80 -20.22 5.19
C ASP A 150 18.45 -20.61 4.58
N LEU A 151 18.21 -20.13 3.36
CA LEU A 151 16.97 -20.36 2.63
C LEU A 151 16.82 -21.80 2.11
N SER A 152 17.79 -22.69 2.31
CA SER A 152 17.65 -24.10 1.94
C SER A 152 16.51 -24.79 2.69
N GLY A 153 16.21 -24.33 3.92
CA GLY A 153 15.10 -24.81 4.73
C GLY A 153 13.70 -24.52 4.15
N MET A 154 13.59 -23.59 3.20
CA MET A 154 12.34 -23.33 2.48
C MET A 154 12.00 -24.44 1.48
N LYS A 155 12.93 -25.36 1.16
CA LYS A 155 12.69 -26.54 0.29
C LYS A 155 12.09 -26.20 -1.08
N VAL A 156 12.51 -25.08 -1.68
CA VAL A 156 12.12 -24.70 -3.05
C VAL A 156 13.05 -25.36 -4.09
N SER A 157 12.54 -25.69 -5.27
CA SER A 157 13.39 -26.14 -6.38
C SER A 157 14.22 -25.00 -6.95
N SER A 158 15.34 -25.31 -7.60
CA SER A 158 16.21 -24.30 -8.24
C SER A 158 15.45 -23.42 -9.24
N ALA A 159 14.54 -24.01 -10.02
CA ALA A 159 13.72 -23.28 -10.98
C ALA A 159 12.73 -22.31 -10.30
N ILE A 160 12.21 -22.65 -9.11
CA ILE A 160 11.35 -21.76 -8.33
C ILE A 160 12.19 -20.64 -7.72
N ALA A 161 13.35 -20.96 -7.14
CA ALA A 161 14.27 -20.00 -6.56
C ALA A 161 14.73 -18.96 -7.60
N GLU A 162 15.06 -19.39 -8.82
CA GLU A 162 15.45 -18.50 -9.91
C GLU A 162 14.32 -17.53 -10.28
N ARG A 163 13.09 -18.04 -10.42
CA ARG A 163 11.90 -17.22 -10.70
C ARG A 163 11.59 -16.25 -9.57
N GLY A 164 11.72 -16.68 -8.31
CA GLY A 164 11.55 -15.82 -7.14
C GLY A 164 12.62 -14.73 -7.09
N GLY A 165 13.87 -15.09 -7.36
CA GLY A 165 14.96 -14.13 -7.50
C GLY A 165 14.74 -13.11 -8.63
N ALA A 166 14.10 -13.50 -9.73
CA ALA A 166 13.69 -12.56 -10.77
C ALA A 166 12.62 -11.58 -10.28
N TYR A 167 11.61 -12.04 -9.55
CA TYR A 167 10.58 -11.18 -8.96
C TYR A 167 11.17 -10.16 -7.99
N TYR A 168 12.10 -10.61 -7.13
CA TYR A 168 12.85 -9.73 -6.24
C TYR A 168 13.62 -8.66 -7.02
N ARG A 169 14.45 -9.05 -8.01
CA ARG A 169 15.25 -8.11 -8.82
C ARG A 169 14.40 -7.13 -9.65
N GLU A 170 13.18 -7.51 -10.02
CA GLU A 170 12.23 -6.67 -10.74
C GLU A 170 11.38 -5.78 -9.80
N ASN A 171 11.68 -5.73 -8.50
CA ASN A 171 10.93 -4.99 -7.47
C ASN A 171 9.43 -5.35 -7.45
N LYS A 172 9.11 -6.63 -7.66
CA LYS A 172 7.72 -7.12 -7.62
C LYS A 172 7.20 -7.31 -6.20
N VAL A 173 8.04 -7.28 -5.18
CA VAL A 173 7.59 -7.15 -3.79
C VAL A 173 7.20 -5.69 -3.59
N ARG A 174 5.92 -5.36 -3.72
CA ARG A 174 5.44 -3.97 -3.72
C ARG A 174 5.26 -3.40 -2.32
N TYR A 175 5.00 -4.27 -1.36
CA TYR A 175 4.86 -3.95 0.05
C TYR A 175 5.39 -5.09 0.90
N LEU A 176 5.98 -4.78 2.05
CA LEU A 176 6.44 -5.73 3.05
C LEU A 176 6.34 -5.06 4.43
N SER A 177 5.84 -5.75 5.44
CA SER A 177 5.82 -5.24 6.80
C SER A 177 6.15 -6.31 7.83
N ILE A 178 6.72 -5.87 8.94
CA ILE A 178 6.78 -6.62 10.19
C ILE A 178 6.04 -5.83 11.26
N ASP A 179 5.06 -6.46 11.90
CA ASP A 179 4.34 -5.94 13.06
C ASP A 179 4.50 -6.90 14.23
N GLY A 180 5.43 -6.59 15.14
CA GLY A 180 5.91 -7.51 16.15
C GLY A 180 6.61 -8.70 15.49
N THR A 181 5.98 -9.87 15.53
CA THR A 181 6.48 -11.08 14.85
C THR A 181 5.74 -11.39 13.55
N ARG A 182 4.67 -10.64 13.23
CA ARG A 182 3.82 -10.91 12.06
C ARG A 182 4.43 -10.28 10.83
N GLY A 183 4.74 -11.10 9.85
CA GLY A 183 5.20 -10.69 8.54
C GLY A 183 4.10 -10.74 7.50
N TYR A 184 4.03 -9.70 6.68
CA TYR A 184 3.08 -9.59 5.58
C TYR A 184 3.76 -8.95 4.37
N ALA A 185 3.49 -9.45 3.17
CA ALA A 185 3.99 -8.86 1.94
C ALA A 185 2.95 -8.93 0.81
N ILE A 186 3.06 -7.98 -0.12
CA ILE A 186 2.30 -7.94 -1.35
C ILE A 186 3.26 -8.14 -2.51
N VAL A 187 3.09 -9.21 -3.25
CA VAL A 187 3.94 -9.56 -4.39
C VAL A 187 3.12 -9.50 -5.68
N GLU A 188 3.52 -8.62 -6.59
CA GLU A 188 2.89 -8.47 -7.89
C GLU A 188 3.27 -9.64 -8.83
N GLY A 189 2.25 -10.31 -9.37
CA GLY A 189 2.37 -11.29 -10.44
C GLY A 189 1.31 -11.05 -11.51
N THR A 190 0.58 -12.08 -11.90
CA THR A 190 -0.62 -11.93 -12.75
C THR A 190 -1.73 -11.14 -12.05
N GLN A 191 -1.74 -11.22 -10.73
CA GLN A 191 -2.48 -10.39 -9.79
C GLN A 191 -1.58 -10.11 -8.59
N ALA A 192 -2.05 -9.29 -7.65
CA ALA A 192 -1.36 -9.14 -6.37
C ALA A 192 -1.59 -10.37 -5.50
N TYR A 193 -0.51 -10.96 -5.00
CA TYR A 193 -0.54 -12.07 -4.06
C TYR A 193 -0.10 -11.60 -2.69
N GLU A 194 -0.78 -12.11 -1.68
CA GLU A 194 -0.47 -11.85 -0.28
C GLU A 194 0.43 -12.98 0.20
N VAL A 195 1.47 -12.62 0.93
CA VAL A 195 2.38 -13.55 1.58
C VAL A 195 2.37 -13.22 3.06
N GLU A 196 2.01 -14.19 3.88
CA GLU A 196 1.96 -14.07 5.33
C GLU A 196 2.99 -15.03 5.94
N PHE A 197 3.64 -14.60 7.02
CA PHE A 197 4.62 -15.41 7.73
C PHE A 197 4.81 -14.90 9.15
N VAL A 198 5.49 -15.69 9.98
CA VAL A 198 5.98 -15.27 11.29
C VAL A 198 7.49 -15.13 11.19
N TYR A 199 8.02 -14.00 11.67
CA TYR A 199 9.45 -13.75 11.81
C TYR A 199 9.80 -13.51 13.28
N GLN A 200 10.68 -14.35 13.82
CA GLN A 200 11.17 -14.22 15.18
C GLN A 200 12.56 -14.82 15.31
N ASN A 201 13.49 -14.13 15.98
CA ASN A 201 14.83 -14.63 16.26
C ASN A 201 15.56 -15.20 15.03
N ASN A 202 15.48 -14.48 13.90
CA ASN A 202 16.05 -14.90 12.62
C ASN A 202 15.43 -16.17 12.00
N GLN A 203 14.27 -16.61 12.48
CA GLN A 203 13.51 -17.73 11.94
C GLN A 203 12.25 -17.24 11.23
N ILE A 204 11.92 -17.92 10.14
CA ILE A 204 10.67 -17.78 9.39
C ILE A 204 9.84 -19.04 9.60
N SER A 205 8.57 -18.88 9.99
CA SER A 205 7.60 -19.97 10.09
C SER A 205 6.23 -19.54 9.57
N GLY A 206 5.32 -20.50 9.37
CA GLY A 206 3.95 -20.20 8.90
C GLY A 206 3.91 -19.44 7.57
N LEU A 207 4.92 -19.64 6.71
CA LEU A 207 5.04 -18.96 5.42
C LEU A 207 3.99 -19.50 4.46
N VAL A 208 3.04 -18.64 4.09
CA VAL A 208 1.93 -18.97 3.20
C VAL A 208 1.72 -17.88 2.16
N CYS A 209 1.18 -18.27 1.01
CA CYS A 209 0.84 -17.35 -0.08
C CYS A 209 -0.57 -17.60 -0.59
N SER A 210 -1.29 -16.53 -0.92
CA SER A 210 -2.63 -16.61 -1.54
C SER A 210 -2.63 -17.09 -2.99
N CYS A 211 -1.51 -17.61 -3.50
CA CYS A 211 -1.45 -18.24 -4.81
C CYS A 211 -1.87 -19.72 -4.74
N PHE A 212 -2.25 -20.31 -5.87
CA PHE A 212 -2.77 -21.68 -5.93
C PHE A 212 -1.69 -22.78 -5.80
N CYS A 213 -0.46 -22.43 -5.43
CA CYS A 213 0.62 -23.42 -5.31
C CYS A 213 0.47 -24.22 -4.02
N ALA A 214 0.57 -25.56 -4.11
CA ALA A 214 0.58 -26.46 -2.96
C ALA A 214 1.99 -26.61 -2.34
N TYR A 215 2.88 -25.66 -2.61
CA TYR A 215 4.29 -25.67 -2.21
C TYR A 215 4.80 -24.23 -2.16
N ASN A 216 5.92 -24.04 -1.46
CA ASN A 216 6.62 -22.76 -1.39
C ASN A 216 6.94 -22.21 -2.79
N CYS A 217 6.27 -21.13 -3.14
CA CYS A 217 6.22 -20.54 -4.45
C CYS A 217 7.28 -19.44 -4.63
N LYS A 218 7.37 -18.95 -5.87
CA LYS A 218 8.25 -17.84 -6.23
C LYS A 218 7.92 -16.53 -5.49
N HIS A 219 6.67 -16.33 -5.07
CA HIS A 219 6.27 -15.09 -4.39
C HIS A 219 6.80 -15.07 -2.96
N GLU A 220 6.64 -16.17 -2.23
CA GLU A 220 7.23 -16.33 -0.89
C GLU A 220 8.75 -16.18 -0.97
N PHE A 221 9.40 -16.83 -1.94
CA PHE A 221 10.86 -16.73 -2.07
C PHE A 221 11.31 -15.28 -2.33
N ALA A 222 10.60 -14.55 -3.20
CA ALA A 222 10.87 -13.14 -3.45
C ALA A 222 10.64 -12.26 -2.20
N ALA A 223 9.57 -12.50 -1.46
CA ALA A 223 9.25 -11.77 -0.23
C ALA A 223 10.34 -11.98 0.84
N ILE A 224 10.84 -13.21 1.00
CA ILE A 224 11.91 -13.52 1.96
C ILE A 224 13.24 -12.90 1.54
N LEU A 225 13.57 -12.85 0.25
CA LEU A 225 14.75 -12.10 -0.23
C LEU A 225 14.63 -10.60 0.07
N GLN A 226 13.47 -10.01 -0.21
CA GLN A 226 13.23 -8.59 0.11
C GLN A 226 13.30 -8.33 1.61
N LEU A 227 12.74 -9.22 2.42
CA LEU A 227 12.81 -9.15 3.88
C LEU A 227 14.26 -9.14 4.36
N LYS A 228 15.08 -10.06 3.84
CA LYS A 228 16.49 -10.13 4.19
C LYS A 228 17.23 -8.82 3.90
N GLU A 229 17.14 -8.32 2.66
CA GLU A 229 17.76 -7.04 2.27
C GLU A 229 17.26 -5.88 3.14
N THR A 230 15.95 -5.80 3.39
CA THR A 230 15.33 -4.72 4.16
C THR A 230 15.83 -4.75 5.61
N LEU A 231 15.89 -5.92 6.24
CA LEU A 231 16.41 -6.08 7.60
C LEU A 231 17.91 -5.79 7.68
N GLU A 232 18.70 -6.15 6.67
CA GLU A 232 20.12 -5.80 6.60
C GLU A 232 20.29 -4.26 6.60
N ILE A 233 19.53 -3.53 5.79
CA ILE A 233 19.55 -2.07 5.76
C ILE A 233 19.07 -1.47 7.09
N ILE A 234 17.94 -1.95 7.63
CA ILE A 234 17.40 -1.46 8.90
C ILE A 234 18.42 -1.67 10.02
N SER A 235 19.04 -2.85 10.11
CA SER A 235 20.04 -3.14 11.16
C SER A 235 21.26 -2.23 11.09
N LYS A 236 21.65 -1.82 9.88
CA LYS A 236 22.82 -0.97 9.65
C LYS A 236 22.54 0.51 9.89
N ASP A 237 21.42 1.01 9.35
CA ASP A 237 21.19 2.44 9.22
C ASP A 237 20.06 2.96 10.14
N TYR A 238 19.15 2.08 10.59
CA TYR A 238 17.90 2.47 11.26
C TYR A 238 17.53 1.61 12.48
N ALA A 239 18.51 0.93 13.11
CA ALA A 239 18.25 -0.02 14.20
C ALA A 239 17.45 0.60 15.36
N ALA A 240 17.82 1.82 15.78
CA ALA A 240 17.15 2.52 16.86
C ALA A 240 15.68 2.87 16.56
N GLU A 241 15.35 3.13 15.29
CA GLU A 241 13.97 3.39 14.87
C GLU A 241 13.13 2.13 14.98
N TYR A 242 13.66 0.99 14.53
CA TYR A 242 12.99 -0.30 14.59
C TYR A 242 12.86 -0.85 16.02
N GLU A 243 13.90 -0.75 16.84
CA GLU A 243 13.87 -1.16 18.25
C GLU A 243 12.81 -0.40 19.05
N ARG A 244 12.60 0.88 18.72
CA ARG A 244 11.59 1.72 19.37
C ARG A 244 10.16 1.33 18.98
N SER A 245 9.93 1.02 17.71
CA SER A 245 8.58 0.76 17.20
C SER A 245 8.17 -0.71 17.29
N GLY A 246 9.12 -1.64 17.18
CA GLY A 246 8.83 -3.05 16.92
C GLY A 246 8.10 -3.29 15.60
N TYR A 247 8.14 -2.32 14.69
CA TYR A 247 7.35 -2.28 13.47
C TYR A 247 8.13 -1.65 12.33
N PHE A 248 8.02 -2.21 11.14
CA PHE A 248 8.29 -1.46 9.90
C PHE A 248 7.31 -1.84 8.80
N ALA A 249 7.10 -0.91 7.87
CA ALA A 249 6.56 -1.18 6.55
C ALA A 249 7.48 -0.61 5.48
N ALA A 250 7.81 -1.44 4.50
CA ALA A 250 8.56 -1.13 3.30
C ALA A 250 7.60 -1.11 2.11
N VAL A 251 7.67 -0.06 1.30
CA VAL A 251 6.88 0.10 0.07
C VAL A 251 7.82 0.42 -1.08
N ASP A 252 7.61 -0.23 -2.22
CA ASP A 252 8.38 0.04 -3.44
C ASP A 252 8.28 1.53 -3.78
N LYS A 253 9.41 2.15 -4.14
CA LYS A 253 9.46 3.59 -4.45
C LYS A 253 8.44 3.95 -5.53
N GLY A 254 8.42 3.21 -6.64
CA GLY A 254 7.51 3.50 -7.75
C GLY A 254 6.04 3.40 -7.34
N THR A 255 5.71 2.41 -6.51
CA THR A 255 4.39 2.25 -5.91
C THR A 255 3.98 3.46 -5.09
N LEU A 256 4.81 3.91 -4.15
CA LEU A 256 4.46 5.04 -3.29
C LEU A 256 4.18 6.30 -4.12
N PHE A 257 5.00 6.58 -5.13
CA PHE A 257 4.78 7.72 -6.03
C PHE A 257 3.48 7.59 -6.83
N SER A 258 3.26 6.43 -7.46
CA SER A 258 2.07 6.17 -8.29
C SER A 258 0.75 6.37 -7.52
N PHE A 259 0.70 5.89 -6.27
CA PHE A 259 -0.52 5.92 -5.47
C PHE A 259 -0.67 7.17 -4.63
N ALA A 260 0.38 7.59 -3.91
CA ALA A 260 0.30 8.67 -2.94
C ALA A 260 0.66 10.05 -3.51
N VAL A 261 1.34 10.13 -4.66
CA VAL A 261 1.91 11.39 -5.19
C VAL A 261 1.31 11.82 -6.53
N ASP A 262 1.34 10.98 -7.58
CA ASP A 262 1.10 11.37 -8.99
C ASP A 262 -0.26 12.04 -9.27
N GLY A 263 -1.26 11.83 -8.41
CA GLY A 263 -2.60 12.43 -8.54
C GLY A 263 -2.87 13.64 -7.63
N ARG A 264 -1.94 14.01 -6.74
CA ARG A 264 -2.17 15.05 -5.74
C ARG A 264 -1.83 16.44 -6.26
N LYS A 265 -2.70 17.40 -5.93
CA LYS A 265 -2.45 18.83 -6.22
C LYS A 265 -1.50 19.47 -5.21
N ASN A 266 -1.56 19.01 -3.96
CA ASN A 266 -0.88 19.63 -2.83
C ASN A 266 -0.20 18.53 -2.00
N GLY A 267 0.92 18.86 -1.37
CA GLY A 267 1.66 17.97 -0.48
C GLY A 267 3.09 18.46 -0.28
N SER A 268 3.79 17.85 0.66
CA SER A 268 5.22 18.06 0.89
C SER A 268 5.89 16.73 1.18
N PHE A 269 7.10 16.55 0.69
CA PHE A 269 7.98 15.44 1.05
C PHE A 269 9.38 16.01 1.28
N THR A 270 10.13 15.42 2.20
CA THR A 270 11.51 15.83 2.52
C THR A 270 12.43 14.65 2.26
N LEU A 271 13.50 14.87 1.48
CA LEU A 271 14.51 13.88 1.10
C LEU A 271 15.84 14.16 1.80
#